data_AF-A0A920TRI3-F1
#
_entry.id   AF-A0A920TRI3-F1
#
_cell.length_a   1.000
_cell.length_b   1.000
_cell.length_c   1.000
_cell.angle_alpha   90.00
_cell.angle_beta   90.00
_cell.angle_gamma   90.00
#
_symmetry.space_group_name_H-M   'P 1'
#
loop_
_entity.id
_entity.type
_entity.pdbx_description
1 polymer ?
#
loop_
_entity_poly.entity_id
_entity_poly.type
_entity_poly.pdbx_seq_one_letter_code
_entity_poly.pdbx_strand_id
1 'polypeptide(L)'
;MAKAYTHSELTLGEPADSFAILFRNSYYPGRGLGSLSRYGVETRYAEGELLSGANGTSHGTPYWYDRHVPLIFFGKGIDAGVTDAPAYTIDIAPTLARLAGIATMPDDLDGRVIYPAR
;
A
#
# COMPACT_ATOMS: atom_id res chain seq x y z
N MET A 1 18.74 4.96 -8.76
CA MET A 1 19.19 3.68 -9.33
C MET A 1 18.07 2.66 -9.27
N ALA A 2 17.85 1.95 -10.38
CA ALA A 2 16.95 0.80 -10.41
C ALA A 2 17.45 -0.31 -9.48
N LYS A 3 16.54 -1.14 -8.98
CA LYS A 3 16.82 -2.31 -8.13
C LYS A 3 15.94 -3.48 -8.54
N ALA A 4 16.30 -4.68 -8.11
CA ALA A 4 15.48 -5.86 -8.24
C ALA A 4 15.44 -6.62 -6.91
N TYR A 5 14.34 -7.31 -6.65
CA TYR A 5 14.10 -8.13 -5.46
C TYR A 5 13.63 -9.51 -5.91
N THR A 6 14.30 -10.55 -5.46
CA THR A 6 13.83 -11.93 -5.64
C THR A 6 12.61 -12.19 -4.77
N HIS A 7 11.75 -13.12 -5.18
CA HIS A 7 10.60 -13.56 -4.36
C HIS A 7 11.05 -14.11 -3.01
N SER A 8 12.23 -14.74 -2.94
CA SER A 8 12.85 -15.17 -1.68
C SER A 8 13.20 -13.99 -0.78
N GLU A 9 13.79 -12.91 -1.29
CA GLU A 9 14.08 -11.70 -0.49
C GLU A 9 12.79 -11.00 -0.02
N LEU A 10 11.72 -11.07 -0.84
CA LEU A 10 10.42 -10.52 -0.47
C LEU A 10 9.68 -11.38 0.56
N THR A 11 9.92 -12.68 0.64
CA THR A 11 9.13 -13.58 1.51
C THR A 11 9.89 -14.10 2.73
N LEU A 12 11.23 -14.07 2.71
CA LEU A 12 12.08 -14.62 3.76
C LEU A 12 12.93 -13.53 4.40
N GLY A 13 13.01 -13.56 5.72
CA GLY A 13 13.91 -12.70 6.51
C GLY A 13 13.56 -11.21 6.49
N GLU A 14 14.52 -10.41 6.96
CA GLU A 14 14.37 -8.96 7.04
C GLU A 14 14.41 -8.31 5.65
N PRO A 15 13.52 -7.34 5.36
CA PRO A 15 13.54 -6.61 4.10
C PRO A 15 14.88 -5.89 3.88
N ALA A 16 15.42 -5.98 2.66
CA ALA A 16 16.70 -5.35 2.33
C ALA A 16 16.69 -3.81 2.41
N ASP A 17 15.53 -3.19 2.18
CA ASP A 17 15.31 -1.75 2.35
C ASP A 17 13.80 -1.43 2.50
N SER A 18 13.48 -0.15 2.70
CA SER A 18 12.09 0.30 2.85
C SER A 18 11.22 0.07 1.61
N PHE A 19 11.81 -0.04 0.42
CA PHE A 19 11.07 -0.38 -0.78
C PHE A 19 10.75 -1.86 -0.84
N ALA A 20 11.65 -2.74 -0.40
CA ALA A 20 11.38 -4.18 -0.29
C ALA A 20 10.12 -4.46 0.55
N ILE A 21 9.83 -3.65 1.58
CA ILE A 21 8.58 -3.74 2.36
C ILE A 21 7.35 -3.48 1.46
N LEU A 22 7.39 -2.47 0.59
CA LEU A 22 6.27 -2.14 -0.30
C LEU A 22 6.01 -3.25 -1.34
N PHE A 23 7.09 -3.81 -1.89
CA PHE A 23 7.00 -4.95 -2.80
C PHE A 23 6.47 -6.19 -2.09
N ARG A 24 6.94 -6.47 -0.86
CA ARG A 24 6.44 -7.56 0.00
C ARG A 24 4.94 -7.42 0.27
N ASN A 25 4.48 -6.23 0.65
CA ASN A 25 3.06 -5.98 0.93
C ASN A 25 2.16 -6.10 -0.31
N SER A 26 2.73 -6.04 -1.51
CA SER A 26 2.00 -6.20 -2.78
C SER A 26 2.21 -7.58 -3.40
N TYR A 27 3.04 -8.43 -2.81
CA TYR A 27 3.39 -9.73 -3.36
C TYR A 27 2.38 -10.80 -2.96
N TYR A 28 1.96 -11.62 -3.92
CA TYR A 28 1.14 -12.79 -3.67
C TYR A 28 1.70 -14.01 -4.42
N PRO A 29 2.00 -15.13 -3.74
CA PRO A 29 2.55 -16.32 -4.37
C PRO A 29 1.69 -16.82 -5.55
N GLY A 30 2.33 -17.02 -6.70
CA GLY A 30 1.67 -17.48 -7.94
C GLY A 30 0.94 -16.39 -8.73
N ARG A 31 1.00 -15.11 -8.30
CA ARG A 31 0.52 -13.97 -9.08
C ARG A 31 1.67 -13.03 -9.42
N GLY A 32 1.82 -12.72 -10.71
CA GLY A 32 2.92 -11.87 -11.17
C GLY A 32 2.61 -10.38 -11.13
N LEU A 33 3.49 -9.57 -10.54
CA LEU A 33 3.37 -8.10 -10.54
C LEU A 33 3.95 -7.46 -11.81
N GLY A 34 5.04 -8.02 -12.35
CA GLY A 34 5.67 -7.55 -13.59
C GLY A 34 6.17 -8.69 -14.49
N SER A 35 6.73 -8.33 -15.65
CA SER A 35 7.19 -9.28 -16.67
C SER A 35 8.23 -10.28 -16.15
N LEU A 36 9.08 -9.88 -15.20
CA LEU A 36 10.10 -10.74 -14.59
C LEU A 36 9.62 -11.54 -13.38
N SER A 37 8.39 -11.27 -12.90
CA SER A 37 7.82 -11.97 -11.74
C SER A 37 7.71 -13.47 -11.97
N ARG A 38 7.45 -13.89 -13.21
CA ARG A 38 7.44 -15.32 -13.61
C ARG A 38 8.78 -16.03 -13.42
N TYR A 39 9.87 -15.26 -13.35
CA TYR A 39 11.22 -15.75 -13.09
C TYR A 39 11.64 -15.52 -11.63
N GLY A 40 10.69 -15.18 -10.75
CA GLY A 40 10.95 -15.00 -9.32
C GLY A 40 11.56 -13.65 -8.96
N VAL A 41 11.43 -12.62 -9.82
CA VAL A 41 12.07 -11.31 -9.61
C VAL A 41 11.10 -10.16 -9.86
N GLU A 42 11.03 -9.25 -8.90
CA GLU A 42 10.36 -7.96 -9.05
C GLU A 42 11.37 -6.84 -9.29
N THR A 43 10.99 -5.88 -10.13
CA THR A 43 11.87 -4.77 -10.51
C THR A 43 11.32 -3.45 -10.01
N ARG A 44 12.22 -2.62 -9.48
CA ARG A 44 11.98 -1.22 -9.17
C ARG A 44 12.77 -0.36 -10.16
N TYR A 45 12.07 0.36 -11.01
CA TYR A 45 12.67 1.35 -11.89
C TYR A 45 13.20 2.55 -11.09
N ALA A 46 13.95 3.44 -11.74
CA ALA A 46 14.36 4.69 -11.11
C ALA A 46 13.14 5.60 -10.87
N GLU A 47 13.29 6.59 -10.00
CA GLU A 47 12.23 7.57 -9.76
C GLU A 47 11.94 8.37 -11.03
N GLY A 48 10.66 8.57 -11.35
CA GLY A 48 10.23 9.18 -12.62
C GLY A 48 10.17 8.22 -13.82
N GLU A 49 10.57 6.96 -13.64
CA GLU A 49 10.54 5.95 -14.71
C GLU A 49 9.42 4.92 -14.46
N LEU A 50 8.69 4.57 -15.51
CA LEU A 50 7.68 3.51 -15.51
C LEU A 50 7.67 2.83 -16.88
N LEU A 51 7.47 1.51 -16.91
CA LEU A 51 7.13 0.80 -18.14
C LEU A 51 5.69 1.16 -18.56
N SER A 52 5.53 2.25 -19.30
CA SER A 52 4.24 2.73 -19.81
C SER A 52 4.27 2.98 -21.31
N GLY A 53 3.08 3.14 -21.90
CA GLY A 53 2.89 3.44 -23.31
C GLY A 53 3.47 4.80 -23.72
N ALA A 54 3.57 5.01 -25.04
CA ALA A 54 4.36 6.09 -25.64
C ALA A 54 3.92 7.53 -25.32
N ASN A 55 2.77 7.77 -24.67
CA ASN A 55 2.22 9.11 -24.49
C ASN A 55 1.59 9.32 -23.11
N GLY A 56 1.79 10.51 -22.53
CA GLY A 56 1.11 10.99 -21.33
C GLY A 56 1.82 10.64 -20.02
N THR A 57 1.05 10.52 -18.95
CA THR A 57 1.51 10.11 -17.62
C THR A 57 0.79 8.84 -17.18
N SER A 58 1.36 8.12 -16.23
CA SER A 58 0.75 6.95 -15.61
C SER A 58 1.18 6.86 -14.14
N HIS A 59 0.78 5.80 -13.45
CA HIS A 59 1.03 5.57 -12.03
C HIS A 59 1.34 4.10 -11.78
N GLY A 60 1.75 3.74 -10.58
CA GLY A 60 2.02 2.37 -10.15
C GLY A 60 3.46 2.12 -9.73
N THR A 61 4.27 3.17 -9.65
CA THR A 61 5.58 3.12 -9.04
C THR A 61 5.48 3.14 -7.51
N PRO A 62 6.50 2.65 -6.78
CA PRO A 62 6.49 2.68 -5.31
C PRO A 62 6.93 4.04 -4.74
N TYR A 63 7.04 5.08 -5.56
CA TYR A 63 7.49 6.40 -5.14
C TYR A 63 6.38 7.20 -4.48
N TRP A 64 6.76 8.27 -3.79
CA TRP A 64 5.84 9.04 -2.96
C TRP A 64 4.67 9.61 -3.74
N TYR A 65 4.92 10.15 -4.95
CA TYR A 65 3.91 10.79 -5.78
C TYR A 65 2.79 9.83 -6.24
N ASP A 66 3.06 8.53 -6.31
CA ASP A 66 2.07 7.50 -6.69
C ASP A 66 1.36 6.88 -5.47
N ARG A 67 1.90 7.03 -4.26
CA ARG A 67 1.38 6.42 -3.03
C ARG A 67 0.67 7.40 -2.10
N HIS A 68 0.94 8.70 -2.22
CA HIS A 68 0.34 9.72 -1.38
C HIS A 68 -1.03 10.12 -1.91
N VAL A 69 -2.09 9.63 -1.26
CA VAL A 69 -3.48 9.88 -1.63
C VAL A 69 -4.24 10.58 -0.50
N PRO A 70 -5.20 11.47 -0.80
CA PRO A 70 -6.04 12.08 0.23
C PRO A 70 -7.00 11.05 0.83
N LEU A 71 -7.17 11.09 2.16
CA LEU A 71 -8.17 10.32 2.89
C LEU A 71 -9.06 11.27 3.68
N ILE A 72 -10.36 11.25 3.39
CA ILE A 72 -11.35 12.15 4.00
C ILE A 72 -12.52 11.31 4.53
N PHE A 73 -12.78 11.41 5.83
CA PHE A 73 -14.02 10.93 6.44
C PHE A 73 -14.99 12.10 6.57
N PHE A 74 -16.24 11.90 6.15
CA PHE A 74 -17.26 12.94 6.20
C PHE A 74 -18.65 12.34 6.45
N GLY A 75 -19.42 12.97 7.33
CA GLY A 75 -20.79 12.57 7.62
C GLY A 75 -21.21 12.83 9.06
N LYS A 76 -22.40 12.35 9.41
CA LYS A 76 -22.95 12.47 10.77
C LYS A 76 -22.04 11.76 11.77
N GLY A 77 -21.66 12.48 12.84
CA GLY A 77 -20.81 11.93 13.90
C GLY A 77 -19.30 12.02 13.63
N ILE A 78 -18.89 12.59 12.49
CA ILE A 78 -17.49 12.94 12.21
C ILE A 78 -17.27 14.41 12.53
N ASP A 79 -16.26 14.70 13.35
CA ASP A 79 -15.87 16.05 13.70
C ASP A 79 -14.96 16.64 12.61
N ALA A 80 -15.10 17.94 12.37
CA ALA A 80 -14.21 18.65 11.48
C ALA A 80 -12.80 18.71 12.09
N GLY A 81 -11.79 18.40 11.28
CA GLY A 81 -10.40 18.43 11.70
C GLY A 81 -9.47 17.99 10.59
N VAL A 82 -8.17 18.16 10.85
CA VAL A 82 -7.08 17.70 9.99
C VAL A 82 -6.03 17.04 10.89
N THR A 83 -5.38 16.00 10.37
CA THR A 83 -4.27 15.33 11.04
C THR A 83 -3.20 14.98 10.02
N ASP A 84 -1.94 15.15 10.40
CA ASP A 84 -0.77 14.71 9.63
C ASP A 84 -0.22 13.38 10.17
N ALA A 85 -0.97 12.71 11.06
CA ALA A 85 -0.58 11.40 11.58
C ALA A 85 -0.52 10.35 10.45
N PRO A 86 0.44 9.41 10.48
CA PRO A 86 0.54 8.38 9.45
C PRO A 86 -0.73 7.51 9.35
N ALA A 87 -1.28 7.45 8.14
CA ALA A 87 -2.44 6.64 7.76
C ALA A 87 -2.17 5.90 6.45
N TYR A 88 -2.79 4.74 6.29
CA TYR A 88 -2.70 3.90 5.10
C TYR A 88 -4.09 3.59 4.57
N THR A 89 -4.23 3.35 3.26
CA THR A 89 -5.53 3.05 2.65
C THR A 89 -6.19 1.79 3.22
N ILE A 90 -5.39 0.84 3.74
CA ILE A 90 -5.86 -0.36 4.44
C ILE A 90 -6.55 -0.04 5.79
N ASP A 91 -6.33 1.15 6.36
CA ASP A 91 -6.96 1.59 7.62
C ASP A 91 -8.43 2.00 7.42
N ILE A 92 -8.87 2.21 6.18
CA ILE A 92 -10.22 2.66 5.84
C ILE A 92 -11.25 1.62 6.30
N ALA A 93 -11.05 0.35 5.95
CA ALA A 93 -11.99 -0.72 6.24
C ALA A 93 -12.26 -0.91 7.75
N PRO A 94 -11.24 -1.12 8.62
CA PRO A 94 -11.47 -1.24 10.06
C PRO A 94 -12.02 0.05 10.67
N THR A 95 -11.65 1.24 10.17
CA THR A 95 -12.21 2.50 10.66
C THR A 95 -13.69 2.63 10.35
N LEU A 96 -14.12 2.31 9.12
CA LEU A 96 -15.53 2.33 8.74
C LEU A 96 -16.35 1.27 9.49
N ALA A 97 -15.81 0.06 9.66
CA ALA A 97 -16.49 -0.99 10.41
C ALA A 97 -16.72 -0.57 11.88
N ARG A 98 -15.75 0.13 12.49
CA ARG A 98 -15.89 0.68 13.85
C ARG A 98 -16.97 1.76 13.91
N LEU A 99 -16.96 2.70 12.97
CA LEU A 99 -17.96 3.77 12.88
C LEU A 99 -19.37 3.24 12.60
N ALA A 100 -19.48 2.14 11.86
CA ALA A 100 -20.76 1.47 11.57
C ALA A 100 -21.26 0.56 12.71
N GLY A 101 -20.52 0.43 13.81
CA GLY A 101 -20.90 -0.42 14.94
C GLY A 101 -20.82 -1.92 14.65
N ILE A 102 -19.99 -2.34 13.69
CA ILE A 102 -19.76 -3.76 13.42
C ILE A 102 -18.98 -4.36 14.59
N ALA A 103 -19.59 -5.34 15.26
CA ALA A 103 -19.09 -5.90 16.52
C ALA A 103 -17.82 -6.75 16.36
N THR A 104 -17.58 -7.31 15.17
CA THR A 104 -16.47 -8.22 14.90
C THR A 104 -15.72 -7.81 13.65
N MET A 105 -14.39 -7.89 13.71
CA MET A 105 -13.49 -7.75 12.58
C MET A 105 -12.55 -8.95 12.58
N PRO A 106 -12.01 -9.35 11.41
CA PRO A 106 -10.90 -10.28 11.38
C PRO A 106 -9.76 -9.77 12.27
N ASP A 107 -9.10 -10.68 12.98
CA ASP A 107 -7.97 -10.39 13.86
C ASP A 107 -6.64 -10.27 13.10
N ASP A 108 -6.64 -10.61 11.81
CA ASP A 108 -5.50 -10.62 10.90
C ASP A 108 -5.49 -9.45 9.90
N LEU A 109 -6.23 -8.38 10.18
CA LEU A 109 -6.17 -7.16 9.35
C LEU A 109 -4.82 -6.46 9.53
N ASP A 110 -4.15 -6.13 8.41
CA ASP A 110 -2.95 -5.29 8.41
C ASP A 110 -3.25 -3.84 8.83
N GLY A 111 -4.47 -3.36 8.52
CA GLY A 111 -4.92 -2.00 8.80
C GLY A 111 -5.43 -1.84 10.23
N ARG A 112 -5.46 -0.59 10.72
CA ARG A 112 -5.93 -0.24 12.07
C ARG A 112 -7.01 0.82 12.04
N VAL A 113 -7.76 0.91 13.15
CA VAL A 113 -8.72 2.01 13.35
C VAL A 113 -7.94 3.31 13.59
N ILE A 114 -8.16 4.31 12.74
CA ILE A 114 -7.48 5.62 12.81
C ILE A 114 -8.41 6.78 13.17
N TYR A 115 -9.70 6.51 13.36
CA TYR A 115 -10.67 7.48 13.85
C TYR A 115 -11.43 6.89 15.04
N PRO A 116 -11.53 7.60 16.18
CA PRO A 116 -12.19 7.08 17.37
C PRO A 116 -13.71 6.95 17.14
N ALA A 117 -14.30 5.84 17.59
CA ALA A 117 -15.73 5.79 17.83
C ALA A 117 -16.06 6.64 19.07
N ARG A 118 -17.18 7.34 19.03
CA ARG A 118 -17.76 8.00 20.20
C ARG A 118 -18.51 6.99 21.08
#